data_AF-A0A395RID3-F1
#
_entry.id   AF-A0A395RID3-F1
#
_cell.length_a   1.000
_cell.length_b   1.000
_cell.length_c   1.000
_cell.angle_alpha   90.00
_cell.angle_beta   90.00
_cell.angle_gamma   90.00
#
_symmetry.space_group_name_H-M   'P 1'
#
loop_
_entity.id
_entity.type
_entity.pdbx_description
1 polymer ?
#
loop_
_entity_poly.entity_id
_entity_poly.type
_entity_poly.pdbx_seq_one_letter_code
_entity_poly.pdbx_strand_id
1 'polypeptide(L)'
;MSSSTKTFYDNYQSSGNTTGDKTLTMEVTIPTSFKSRHDLKQTHEKILSKIKWKREEFGAMAAKDIRQEINNLDETTRKSKVAVEKMTEAITLFYGDCVEDLYQERKQAYDALEELKGNEYKFKHFLVTLKHGVGPRVWWMNQRKDAKIQQLQDAVDKLHMSFFMARLTDGGKEPNNVFAFA
;
A
#
# COMPACT_ATOMS: atom_id res chain seq x y z
N MET A 1 5.45 -40.77 9.74
CA MET A 1 5.97 -39.61 8.98
C MET A 1 4.89 -38.55 9.01
N SER A 2 5.11 -37.45 9.75
CA SER A 2 4.09 -36.43 9.96
C SER A 2 4.10 -35.44 8.79
N SER A 3 3.08 -35.50 7.95
CA SER A 3 2.87 -34.60 6.82
C SER A 3 2.47 -33.23 7.35
N SER A 4 3.47 -32.38 7.60
CA SER A 4 3.24 -30.96 7.90
C SER A 4 2.73 -30.28 6.64
N THR A 5 1.41 -30.20 6.47
CA THR A 5 0.74 -29.26 5.57
C THR A 5 1.00 -27.85 6.07
N LYS A 6 2.23 -27.34 5.82
CA LYS A 6 2.54 -25.92 5.91
C LYS A 6 1.83 -25.23 4.76
N THR A 7 0.72 -24.58 5.08
CA THR A 7 0.07 -23.60 4.21
C THR A 7 1.08 -22.52 3.82
N PHE A 8 1.26 -22.31 2.51
CA PHE A 8 2.22 -21.36 1.92
C PHE A 8 2.07 -19.90 2.42
N TYR A 9 0.97 -19.60 3.13
CA TYR A 9 0.70 -18.28 3.69
C TYR A 9 1.42 -18.00 5.02
N ASP A 10 1.95 -19.02 5.72
CA ASP A 10 2.49 -18.87 7.08
C ASP A 10 4.01 -18.57 7.14
N ASN A 11 4.75 -18.68 6.03
CA ASN A 11 6.20 -18.47 6.05
C ASN A 11 6.65 -17.00 5.91
N TYR A 12 5.74 -16.04 5.80
CA TYR A 12 6.08 -14.60 5.84
C TYR A 12 6.08 -14.02 7.27
N GLN A 13 6.34 -14.86 8.29
CA GLN A 13 6.80 -14.40 9.60
C GLN A 13 8.31 -14.14 9.56
N SER A 14 8.73 -13.15 8.77
CA SER A 14 10.04 -12.52 9.01
C SER A 14 9.86 -11.55 10.17
N SER A 15 10.12 -12.05 11.38
CA SER A 15 10.39 -11.24 12.57
C SER A 15 11.71 -10.51 12.36
N GLY A 16 11.70 -9.48 11.51
CA GLY A 16 12.85 -8.66 11.17
C GLY A 16 12.51 -7.20 11.38
N ASN A 17 13.20 -6.55 12.32
CA ASN A 17 13.06 -5.13 12.61
C ASN A 17 13.03 -4.30 11.32
N THR A 18 12.00 -3.45 11.18
CA THR A 18 11.88 -2.45 10.13
C THR A 18 13.14 -1.58 10.11
N THR A 19 13.95 -1.71 9.06
CA THR A 19 15.28 -1.07 8.97
C THR A 19 15.22 0.05 7.92
N GLY A 20 15.62 1.26 8.29
CA GLY A 20 15.69 2.43 7.40
C GLY A 20 15.35 3.75 8.11
N ASP A 21 15.66 4.87 7.46
CA ASP A 21 15.30 6.22 7.92
C ASP A 21 13.78 6.33 8.11
N LYS A 22 13.40 6.69 9.33
CA LYS A 22 12.02 6.82 9.75
C LYS A 22 11.53 8.23 9.41
N THR A 23 10.65 8.34 8.42
CA THR A 23 10.03 9.63 8.13
C THR A 23 8.80 9.79 9.02
N LEU A 24 8.82 10.79 9.92
CA LEU A 24 7.65 11.14 10.72
C LEU A 24 6.75 12.06 9.89
N THR A 25 5.66 11.51 9.39
CA THR A 25 4.66 12.25 8.60
C THR A 25 3.28 11.98 9.18
N MET A 26 2.52 13.06 9.45
CA MET A 26 1.26 12.98 10.20
C MET A 26 1.37 12.21 11.53
N GLU A 27 2.47 12.37 12.28
CA GLU A 27 2.74 11.61 13.52
C GLU A 27 2.66 10.07 13.33
N VAL A 28 2.88 9.60 12.10
CA VAL A 28 3.07 8.18 11.77
C VAL A 28 4.51 7.99 11.35
N THR A 29 5.15 7.00 11.93
CA THR A 29 6.49 6.57 11.55
C THR A 29 6.38 5.63 10.35
N ILE A 30 6.79 6.11 9.17
CA ILE A 30 6.84 5.29 7.96
C ILE A 30 8.29 4.78 7.81
N PRO A 31 8.53 3.47 7.93
CA PRO A 31 9.83 2.88 7.64
C PRO A 31 10.07 2.86 6.13
N THR A 32 11.34 2.96 5.72
CA THR A 32 11.73 2.98 4.30
C THR A 32 11.43 1.67 3.59
N SER A 33 11.53 0.55 4.29
CA SER A 33 11.18 -0.78 3.79
C SER A 33 10.45 -1.58 4.86
N PHE A 34 9.64 -2.53 4.41
CA PHE A 34 8.94 -3.47 5.26
C PHE A 34 9.49 -4.88 5.02
N LYS A 35 9.64 -5.68 6.07
CA LYS A 35 9.95 -7.12 5.96
C LYS A 35 8.72 -8.00 6.22
N SER A 36 7.69 -7.42 6.81
CA SER A 36 6.47 -8.10 7.22
C SER A 36 5.26 -7.49 6.54
N ARG A 37 4.42 -8.35 5.96
CA ARG A 37 3.12 -7.95 5.40
C ARG A 37 2.19 -7.38 6.48
N HIS A 38 2.31 -7.88 7.71
CA HIS A 38 1.51 -7.40 8.84
C HIS A 38 1.86 -5.94 9.14
N ASP A 39 3.14 -5.63 9.24
CA ASP A 39 3.61 -4.27 9.56
C ASP A 39 3.26 -3.30 8.44
N LEU A 40 3.41 -3.73 7.18
CA LEU A 40 2.96 -2.96 6.02
C LEU A 40 1.46 -2.65 6.10
N LYS A 41 0.63 -3.64 6.44
CA LYS A 41 -0.82 -3.47 6.57
C LYS A 41 -1.16 -2.53 7.72
N GLN A 42 -0.53 -2.69 8.88
CA GLN A 42 -0.79 -1.87 10.05
C GLN A 42 -0.43 -0.40 9.82
N THR A 43 0.72 -0.13 9.19
CA THR A 43 1.13 1.25 8.87
C THR A 43 0.24 1.85 7.77
N HIS A 44 -0.14 1.06 6.77
CA HIS A 44 -1.11 1.47 5.74
C HIS A 44 -2.45 1.90 6.36
N GLU A 45 -3.00 1.08 7.25
CA GLU A 45 -4.27 1.38 7.93
C GLU A 45 -4.15 2.60 8.85
N LYS A 46 -3.02 2.76 9.57
CA LYS A 46 -2.78 3.94 10.41
C LYS A 46 -2.79 5.24 9.60
N ILE A 47 -2.13 5.28 8.44
CA ILE A 47 -2.11 6.45 7.56
C ILE A 47 -3.52 6.74 7.05
N LEU A 48 -4.23 5.73 6.54
CA LEU A 48 -5.60 5.89 6.06
C LEU A 48 -6.54 6.43 7.14
N SER A 49 -6.47 5.88 8.35
CA SER A 49 -7.31 6.32 9.48
C SER A 49 -7.01 7.77 9.86
N LYS A 50 -5.74 8.20 9.86
CA LYS A 50 -5.39 9.60 10.14
C LYS A 50 -5.87 10.56 9.04
N ILE A 51 -5.73 10.19 7.78
CA ILE A 51 -6.24 11.01 6.67
C ILE A 51 -7.77 11.13 6.73
N LYS A 52 -8.47 10.03 7.03
CA LYS A 52 -9.93 10.04 7.22
C LYS A 52 -10.35 10.91 8.40
N TRP A 53 -9.68 10.77 9.54
CA TRP A 53 -9.91 11.60 10.72
C TRP A 53 -9.75 13.09 10.39
N LYS A 54 -8.66 13.47 9.73
CA LYS A 54 -8.43 14.87 9.30
C LYS A 54 -9.49 15.37 8.32
N ARG A 55 -9.98 14.50 7.43
CA ARG A 55 -11.09 14.84 6.52
C ARG A 55 -12.38 15.11 7.29
N GLU A 56 -12.71 14.29 8.28
CA GLU A 56 -13.89 14.49 9.13
C GLU A 56 -13.78 15.78 9.95
N GLU A 57 -12.60 16.05 10.49
CA GLU A 57 -12.27 17.30 11.20
C GLU A 57 -12.54 18.52 10.31
N PHE A 58 -12.07 18.51 9.05
CA PHE A 58 -12.31 19.60 8.10
C PHE A 58 -13.77 19.72 7.69
N GLY A 59 -14.48 18.60 7.55
CA GLY A 59 -15.91 18.60 7.24
C GLY A 59 -16.78 19.17 8.37
N ALA A 60 -16.32 19.10 9.62
CA ALA A 60 -17.03 19.60 10.80
C ALA A 60 -16.69 21.05 11.17
N MET A 61 -15.59 21.62 10.65
CA MET A 61 -15.19 23.00 10.94
C MET A 61 -16.17 24.02 10.36
N ALA A 62 -16.45 25.08 11.14
CA ALA A 62 -17.21 26.21 10.66
C ALA A 62 -16.38 27.05 9.68
N ALA A 63 -17.05 27.70 8.71
CA ALA A 63 -16.41 28.49 7.66
C ALA A 63 -15.49 29.60 8.19
N LYS A 64 -15.83 30.19 9.35
CA LYS A 64 -15.02 31.23 10.01
C LYS A 64 -13.68 30.69 10.54
N ASP A 65 -13.67 29.47 11.05
CA ASP A 65 -12.49 28.83 11.63
C ASP A 65 -11.53 28.37 10.52
N ILE A 66 -12.08 27.90 9.40
CA ILE A 66 -11.31 27.53 8.20
C ILE A 66 -10.46 28.71 7.69
N ARG A 67 -10.99 29.94 7.71
CA ARG A 67 -10.24 31.15 7.28
C ARG A 67 -9.07 31.47 8.22
N GLN A 68 -9.23 31.22 9.51
CA GLN A 68 -8.18 31.49 10.50
C GLN A 68 -7.08 30.41 10.46
N GLU A 69 -7.43 29.18 10.07
CA GLU A 69 -6.52 28.04 10.08
C GLU A 69 -5.98 27.59 8.71
N ILE A 70 -6.17 28.38 7.64
CA ILE A 70 -5.74 28.03 6.26
C ILE A 70 -4.32 27.47 6.20
N ASN A 71 -3.37 28.11 6.88
CA ASN A 71 -1.96 27.66 6.87
C ASN A 71 -1.79 26.27 7.52
N ASN A 72 -2.54 25.97 8.59
CA ASN A 72 -2.52 24.66 9.25
C ASN A 72 -3.16 23.58 8.37
N LEU A 73 -4.20 23.95 7.62
CA LEU A 73 -4.91 23.08 6.68
C LEU A 73 -4.03 22.72 5.46
N ASP A 74 -3.35 23.71 4.88
CA ASP A 74 -2.39 23.50 3.79
C ASP A 74 -1.20 22.65 4.26
N GLU A 75 -0.70 22.89 5.47
CA GLU A 75 0.37 22.07 6.04
C GLU A 75 -0.08 20.61 6.27
N THR A 76 -1.32 20.40 6.74
CA THR A 76 -1.90 19.07 6.95
C THR A 76 -2.06 18.32 5.63
N THR A 77 -2.53 19.00 4.58
CA THR A 77 -2.64 18.44 3.22
C THR A 77 -1.25 18.05 2.69
N ARG A 78 -0.25 18.93 2.86
CA ARG A 78 1.14 18.66 2.46
C ARG A 78 1.71 17.45 3.20
N LYS A 79 1.55 17.38 4.54
CA LYS A 79 1.99 16.24 5.36
C LYS A 79 1.33 14.93 4.93
N SER A 80 0.04 14.98 4.56
CA SER A 80 -0.71 13.82 4.08
C SER A 80 -0.19 13.32 2.73
N LYS A 81 0.11 14.23 1.80
CA LYS A 81 0.70 13.88 0.51
C LYS A 81 2.06 13.21 0.66
N VAL A 82 2.95 13.79 1.47
CA VAL A 82 4.28 13.21 1.74
C VAL A 82 4.15 11.83 2.41
N ALA A 83 3.21 11.66 3.34
CA ALA A 83 2.96 10.36 3.97
C ALA A 83 2.56 9.29 2.93
N VAL A 84 1.67 9.64 2.00
CA VAL A 84 1.21 8.72 0.95
C VAL A 84 2.31 8.42 -0.07
N GLU A 85 3.11 9.41 -0.47
CA GLU A 85 4.26 9.20 -1.35
C GLU A 85 5.26 8.23 -0.72
N LYS A 86 5.65 8.47 0.54
CA LYS A 86 6.58 7.61 1.28
C LYS A 86 6.04 6.19 1.46
N MET A 87 4.74 6.06 1.74
CA MET A 87 4.12 4.74 1.86
C MET A 87 4.00 4.02 0.50
N THR A 88 3.79 4.76 -0.58
CA THR A 88 3.74 4.23 -1.95
C THR A 88 5.10 3.67 -2.36
N GLU A 89 6.18 4.40 -2.08
CA GLU A 89 7.56 3.94 -2.26
C GLU A 89 7.79 2.64 -1.48
N ALA A 90 7.45 2.62 -0.19
CA ALA A 90 7.67 1.46 0.67
C ALA A 90 6.83 0.22 0.27
N ILE A 91 5.59 0.42 -0.18
CA ILE A 91 4.74 -0.65 -0.75
C ILE A 91 5.39 -1.20 -2.02
N THR A 92 5.87 -0.32 -2.91
CA THR A 92 6.49 -0.71 -4.17
C THR A 92 7.75 -1.55 -3.94
N LEU A 93 8.61 -1.11 -3.01
CA LEU A 93 9.80 -1.86 -2.62
C LEU A 93 9.43 -3.23 -2.04
N PHE A 94 8.51 -3.29 -1.07
CA PHE A 94 8.09 -4.55 -0.45
C PHE A 94 7.61 -5.60 -1.47
N TYR A 95 6.75 -5.18 -2.41
CA TYR A 95 6.28 -6.10 -3.45
C TYR A 95 7.33 -6.40 -4.51
N GLY A 96 8.27 -5.49 -4.76
CA GLY A 96 9.45 -5.72 -5.60
C GLY A 96 10.31 -6.85 -5.04
N ASP A 97 10.70 -6.74 -3.76
CA ASP A 97 11.49 -7.76 -3.05
C ASP A 97 10.80 -9.14 -3.08
N CYS A 98 9.48 -9.18 -2.81
CA CYS A 98 8.71 -10.43 -2.88
C CYS A 98 8.72 -11.08 -4.28
N VAL A 99 8.75 -10.26 -5.33
CA VAL A 99 8.78 -10.74 -6.73
C VAL A 99 10.17 -11.26 -7.08
N GLU A 100 11.22 -10.56 -6.67
CA GLU A 100 12.61 -11.00 -6.84
C GLU A 100 12.86 -12.34 -6.14
N ASP A 101 12.39 -12.49 -4.90
CA ASP A 101 12.47 -13.75 -4.15
C ASP A 101 11.83 -14.92 -4.92
N LEU A 102 10.67 -14.72 -5.54
CA LEU A 102 10.01 -15.74 -6.36
C LEU A 102 10.84 -16.14 -7.59
N TYR A 103 11.48 -15.18 -8.25
CA TYR A 103 12.36 -15.46 -9.37
C TYR A 103 13.63 -16.18 -8.93
N GLN A 104 14.18 -15.84 -7.76
CA GLN A 104 15.36 -16.47 -7.19
C GLN A 104 15.07 -17.91 -6.75
N GLU A 105 13.94 -18.17 -6.08
CA GLU A 105 13.49 -19.53 -5.74
C GLU A 105 13.29 -20.39 -6.99
N ARG A 106 12.68 -19.81 -8.04
CA ARG A 106 12.54 -20.50 -9.32
C ARG A 106 13.92 -20.84 -9.89
N LYS A 107 14.84 -19.88 -9.94
CA LYS A 107 16.19 -20.09 -10.48
C LYS A 107 16.91 -21.22 -9.72
N GLN A 108 16.94 -21.17 -8.39
CA GLN A 108 17.52 -22.22 -7.55
C GLN A 108 16.90 -23.60 -7.81
N ALA A 109 15.58 -23.66 -8.01
CA ALA A 109 14.90 -24.91 -8.33
C ALA A 109 15.26 -25.45 -9.72
N TYR A 110 15.58 -24.61 -10.70
CA TYR A 110 16.09 -25.03 -12.01
C TYR A 110 17.58 -25.38 -11.97
N ASP A 111 18.41 -24.63 -11.23
CA ASP A 111 19.83 -24.92 -11.05
C ASP A 111 20.02 -26.32 -10.41
N ALA A 112 19.16 -26.70 -9.46
CA ALA A 112 19.14 -28.03 -8.85
C ALA A 112 18.76 -29.17 -9.82
N LEU A 113 18.31 -28.86 -11.05
CA LEU A 113 18.00 -29.85 -12.08
C LEU A 113 19.15 -30.07 -13.08
N GLU A 114 20.19 -29.25 -13.09
CA GLU A 114 21.25 -29.30 -14.12
C GLU A 114 22.00 -30.63 -14.16
N GLU A 115 22.13 -31.32 -13.02
CA GLU A 115 22.84 -32.60 -12.92
C GLU A 115 21.98 -33.81 -13.35
N LEU A 116 20.67 -33.62 -13.52
CA LEU A 116 19.73 -34.71 -13.83
C LEU A 116 19.63 -34.95 -15.34
N LYS A 117 19.46 -36.22 -15.73
CA LYS A 117 19.33 -36.62 -17.14
C LYS A 117 18.13 -37.55 -17.36
N GLY A 118 17.72 -37.68 -18.62
CA GLY A 118 16.69 -38.64 -19.04
C GLY A 118 15.28 -38.33 -18.54
N ASN A 119 14.49 -39.36 -18.24
CA ASN A 119 13.09 -39.20 -17.85
C ASN A 119 12.92 -38.55 -16.46
N GLU A 120 13.89 -38.72 -15.57
CA GLU A 120 13.88 -38.09 -14.25
C GLU A 120 13.95 -36.57 -14.35
N TYR A 121 14.80 -36.05 -15.26
CA TYR A 121 14.86 -34.62 -15.58
C TYR A 121 13.50 -34.10 -16.08
N LYS A 122 12.88 -34.79 -17.06
CA LYS A 122 11.60 -34.34 -17.64
C LYS A 122 10.50 -34.23 -16.58
N PHE A 123 10.40 -35.25 -15.70
CA PHE A 123 9.40 -35.26 -14.65
C PHE A 123 9.65 -34.18 -13.60
N LYS A 124 10.90 -34.03 -13.12
CA LYS A 124 11.24 -32.99 -12.13
C LYS A 124 11.14 -31.58 -12.72
N HIS A 125 11.50 -31.37 -13.99
CA HIS A 125 11.31 -30.12 -14.70
C HIS A 125 9.83 -29.71 -14.76
N PHE A 126 8.93 -30.67 -15.07
CA PHE A 126 7.50 -30.42 -15.06
C PHE A 126 7.00 -30.01 -13.67
N LEU A 127 7.44 -30.71 -12.62
CA LEU A 127 7.10 -30.37 -11.23
C LEU A 127 7.60 -28.98 -10.81
N VAL A 128 8.85 -28.62 -11.17
CA VAL A 128 9.40 -27.29 -10.88
C VAL A 128 8.62 -26.21 -11.62
N THR A 129 8.27 -26.44 -12.88
CA THR A 129 7.47 -25.49 -13.68
C THR A 129 6.10 -25.25 -13.05
N LEU A 130 5.43 -26.29 -12.57
CA LEU A 130 4.14 -26.17 -11.88
C LEU A 130 4.27 -25.49 -10.52
N LYS A 131 5.22 -25.93 -9.68
CA LYS A 131 5.36 -25.47 -8.29
C LYS A 131 5.92 -24.05 -8.19
N HIS A 132 6.84 -23.70 -9.09
CA HIS A 132 7.52 -22.40 -9.14
C HIS A 132 7.03 -21.56 -10.34
N GLY A 133 5.78 -21.74 -10.77
CA GLY A 133 5.13 -20.87 -11.74
C GLY A 133 5.02 -19.45 -11.19
N VAL A 134 5.82 -18.52 -11.72
CA VAL A 134 5.95 -17.14 -11.21
C VAL A 134 4.86 -16.21 -11.77
N GLY A 135 4.42 -16.41 -13.02
CA GLY A 135 3.53 -15.48 -13.73
C GLY A 135 2.24 -15.10 -12.99
N PRO A 136 1.34 -16.06 -12.67
CA PRO A 136 0.11 -15.76 -11.95
C PRO A 136 0.33 -15.16 -10.55
N ARG A 137 1.41 -15.55 -9.86
CA ARG A 137 1.75 -15.05 -8.52
C ARG A 137 2.16 -13.59 -8.56
N VAL A 138 3.05 -13.24 -9.49
CA VAL A 138 3.50 -11.85 -9.71
C VAL A 138 2.34 -10.97 -10.14
N TRP A 139 1.49 -11.46 -11.05
CA TRP A 139 0.29 -10.74 -11.47
C TRP A 139 -0.61 -10.40 -10.27
N TRP A 140 -0.87 -11.37 -9.40
CA TRP A 140 -1.69 -11.17 -8.20
C TRP A 140 -1.05 -10.23 -7.17
N MET A 141 0.28 -10.29 -7.02
CA MET A 141 1.02 -9.36 -6.16
C MET A 141 0.93 -7.91 -6.68
N ASN A 142 1.07 -7.70 -8.00
CA ASN A 142 0.93 -6.38 -8.60
C ASN A 142 -0.48 -5.81 -8.41
N GLN A 143 -1.54 -6.62 -8.62
CA GLN A 143 -2.91 -6.17 -8.35
C GLN A 143 -3.12 -5.71 -6.89
N ARG A 144 -2.55 -6.44 -5.93
CA ARG A 144 -2.62 -6.06 -4.50
C ARG A 144 -1.80 -4.80 -4.18
N LYS A 145 -0.63 -4.66 -4.80
CA LYS A 145 0.22 -3.47 -4.71
C LYS A 145 -0.54 -2.24 -5.20
N ASP A 146 -1.08 -2.33 -6.42
CA ASP A 146 -1.77 -1.22 -7.08
C ASP A 146 -3.04 -0.83 -6.32
N ALA A 147 -3.84 -1.80 -5.85
CA ALA A 147 -5.02 -1.53 -5.03
C ALA A 147 -4.67 -0.79 -3.72
N LYS A 148 -3.57 -1.13 -3.06
CA LYS A 148 -3.14 -0.48 -1.82
C LYS A 148 -2.66 0.95 -2.05
N ILE A 149 -1.94 1.19 -3.14
CA ILE A 149 -1.48 2.51 -3.56
C ILE A 149 -2.69 3.39 -3.92
N GLN A 150 -3.62 2.85 -4.70
CA GLN A 150 -4.83 3.56 -5.12
C GLN A 150 -5.69 3.97 -3.91
N GLN A 151 -5.81 3.13 -2.89
CA GLN A 151 -6.53 3.49 -1.65
C GLN A 151 -5.90 4.67 -0.92
N LEU A 152 -4.56 4.79 -0.91
CA LEU A 152 -3.87 5.92 -0.28
C LEU A 152 -4.06 7.20 -1.09
N GLN A 153 -3.93 7.11 -2.42
CA GLN A 153 -4.13 8.24 -3.33
C GLN A 153 -5.56 8.78 -3.23
N ASP A 154 -6.57 7.90 -3.31
CA ASP A 154 -7.97 8.27 -3.16
C ASP A 154 -8.28 8.92 -1.80
N ALA A 155 -7.63 8.49 -0.73
CA ALA A 155 -7.80 9.11 0.59
C ALA A 155 -7.25 10.55 0.62
N VAL A 156 -6.09 10.80 0.00
CA VAL A 156 -5.51 12.16 -0.11
C VAL A 156 -6.35 13.05 -1.02
N ASP A 157 -6.81 12.52 -2.15
CA ASP A 157 -7.65 13.27 -3.08
C ASP A 157 -8.96 13.69 -2.42
N LYS A 158 -9.59 12.78 -1.65
CA LYS A 158 -10.79 13.09 -0.86
C LYS A 158 -10.53 14.13 0.23
N LEU A 159 -9.37 14.10 0.88
CA LEU A 159 -8.97 15.13 1.84
C LEU A 159 -8.82 16.49 1.14
N HIS A 160 -8.11 16.53 0.02
CA HIS A 160 -7.88 17.75 -0.75
C HIS A 160 -9.20 18.34 -1.25
N MET A 161 -10.09 17.51 -1.78
CA MET A 161 -11.43 17.93 -2.21
C MET A 161 -12.27 18.45 -1.04
N SER A 162 -12.20 17.82 0.14
CA SER A 162 -12.94 18.32 1.31
C SER A 162 -12.45 19.70 1.75
N PHE A 163 -11.13 19.93 1.74
CA PHE A 163 -10.55 21.23 2.01
C PHE A 163 -10.97 22.27 0.98
N PHE A 164 -10.92 21.92 -0.31
CA PHE A 164 -11.34 22.82 -1.38
C PHE A 164 -12.83 23.18 -1.29
N MET A 165 -13.69 22.20 -1.03
CA MET A 165 -15.12 22.44 -0.84
C MET A 165 -15.40 23.31 0.38
N ALA A 166 -14.74 23.04 1.51
CA ALA A 166 -14.86 23.85 2.73
C ALA A 166 -14.42 25.31 2.50
N ARG A 167 -13.43 25.53 1.63
CA ARG A 167 -13.02 26.87 1.19
C ARG A 167 -14.03 27.54 0.25
N LEU A 168 -14.74 26.77 -0.58
CA LEU A 168 -15.71 27.30 -1.56
C LEU A 168 -17.08 27.62 -0.95
N THR A 169 -17.57 26.83 0.01
CA THR A 169 -18.84 27.10 0.73
C THR A 169 -18.80 28.40 1.54
N ASP A 170 -17.61 28.99 1.69
CA ASP A 170 -17.33 30.29 2.30
C ASP A 170 -17.71 31.51 1.42
N GLY A 171 -18.39 31.25 0.28
CA GLY A 171 -19.00 32.25 -0.61
C GLY A 171 -20.49 32.52 -0.39
N GLY A 172 -21.11 31.97 0.66
CA GLY A 172 -22.43 32.44 1.14
C GLY A 172 -23.64 32.16 0.24
N LYS A 173 -23.60 31.12 -0.60
CA LYS A 173 -24.83 30.50 -1.14
C LYS A 173 -24.68 28.99 -1.10
N GLU A 174 -25.67 28.33 -0.51
CA GLU A 174 -25.95 26.93 -0.82
C GLU A 174 -25.87 26.73 -2.34
N PRO A 175 -25.36 25.60 -2.84
CA PRO A 175 -25.58 25.23 -4.21
C PRO A 175 -27.10 25.03 -4.36
N ASN A 176 -27.80 26.07 -4.82
CA ASN A 176 -29.12 25.90 -5.39
C ASN A 176 -29.02 24.72 -6.35
N ASN A 177 -29.95 23.78 -6.20
CA ASN A 177 -30.16 22.68 -7.11
C ASN A 177 -30.28 23.21 -8.56
N VAL A 178 -29.16 23.34 -9.28
CA VAL A 178 -29.16 23.62 -10.73
C VAL A 178 -29.37 22.32 -11.54
N PHE A 179 -29.60 21.19 -10.85
CA PHE A 179 -30.16 19.97 -11.45
C PHE A 179 -31.63 19.74 -11.08
N ALA A 180 -32.39 20.81 -10.82
CA ALA A 180 -33.83 20.75 -11.02
C ALA A 180 -34.08 20.78 -12.53
N PHE A 181 -34.16 19.59 -13.15
CA PHE A 181 -34.69 19.43 -14.50
C PHE A 181 -36.12 20.00 -14.52
N ALA A 182 -36.30 21.10 -15.24
CA ALA A 182 -37.58 21.58 -15.75
C ALA A 182 -37.62 21.32 -17.26
#